data_AF-X0Y358-F1
#
_entry.id   AF-X0Y358-F1
#
_cell.length_a   1.000
_cell.length_b   1.000
_cell.length_c   1.000
_cell.angle_alpha   90.00
_cell.angle_beta   90.00
_cell.angle_gamma   90.00
#
_symmetry.space_group_name_H-M   'P 1'
#
loop_
_entity.id
_entity.type
_entity.pdbx_description
1 polymer ?
#
loop_
_entity_poly.entity_id
_entity_poly.type
_entity_poly.pdbx_seq_one_letter_code
_entity_poly.pdbx_strand_id
1 'polypeptide(L)' 'QPKILEEFRERTYEITLIKDGYRTWVEDIWIYAGETTSLYVEMEEIEY' A
#
# COMPACT_ATOMS: atom_id res chain seq x y z
N GLN A 1 3.92 -11.14 10.79
CA GLN A 1 5.07 -11.51 9.96
C GLN A 1 4.93 -10.80 8.62
N PRO A 2 6.02 -10.29 7.99
CA PRO A 2 5.94 -9.72 6.66
C PRO A 2 5.45 -10.80 5.68
N LYS A 3 4.46 -10.46 4.85
CA LYS A 3 4.08 -11.31 3.71
C LYS A 3 4.93 -10.87 2.53
N ILE A 4 5.78 -11.76 2.05
CA ILE A 4 6.50 -11.59 0.79
C ILE A 4 5.57 -12.15 -0.28
N LEU A 5 5.14 -11.28 -1.19
CA LEU A 5 4.46 -11.69 -2.42
C LEU A 5 5.56 -11.85 -3.46
N GLU A 6 5.70 -13.04 -4.04
CA GLU A 6 6.78 -13.29 -5.00
C GLU A 6 6.50 -12.59 -6.34
N GLU A 7 7.57 -11.99 -6.87
CA GLU A 7 7.71 -11.32 -8.17
C GLU A 7 6.74 -10.16 -8.45
N PHE A 8 6.93 -9.04 -7.76
CA PHE A 8 6.54 -7.74 -8.30
C PHE A 8 7.44 -7.39 -9.50
N ARG A 9 6.82 -6.99 -10.61
CA ARG A 9 7.52 -6.48 -11.79
C ARG A 9 7.58 -4.96 -11.71
N GLU A 10 8.55 -4.36 -12.40
CA GLU A 10 8.58 -2.91 -12.54
C GLU A 10 7.34 -2.42 -13.29
N ARG A 11 6.44 -1.73 -12.59
CA ARG A 11 5.21 -1.11 -13.10
C ARG A 11 4.47 -0.35 -12.00
N THR A 12 3.38 0.32 -12.37
CA THR A 12 2.38 0.84 -11.43
C THR A 12 1.53 -0.29 -10.84
N TYR A 13 1.28 -0.20 -9.54
CA TYR A 13 0.29 -0.98 -8.80
C TYR A 13 -0.64 -0.05 -8.04
N GLU A 14 -1.93 -0.38 -8.04
CA GLU A 14 -2.88 0.22 -7.10
C GLU A 14 -2.76 -0.50 -5.76
N ILE A 15 -2.60 0.25 -4.67
CA ILE A 15 -2.51 -0.28 -3.32
C ILE A 15 -3.73 0.18 -2.54
N THR A 16 -4.47 -0.78 -1.99
CA THR A 16 -5.62 -0.53 -1.11
C THR A 16 -5.29 -0.95 0.31
N LEU A 17 -5.44 -0.02 1.26
CA LEU A 17 -5.32 -0.28 2.69
C LEU A 17 -6.68 -0.17 3.37
N ILE A 18 -7.09 -1.24 4.04
CA ILE A 18 -8.36 -1.35 4.75
C ILE A 18 -8.05 -1.65 6.21
N LYS A 19 -8.63 -0.85 7.10
CA LYS A 19 -8.53 -1.00 8.55
C LYS A 19 -9.84 -0.57 9.19
N ASP A 20 -10.40 -1.42 10.04
CA ASP A 20 -11.66 -1.12 10.74
C ASP A 20 -11.55 0.18 11.54
N GLY A 21 -12.55 1.05 11.42
CA GLY A 21 -12.58 2.37 12.05
C GLY A 21 -11.87 3.48 11.26
N TYR A 22 -11.29 3.17 10.09
CA TYR A 22 -10.59 4.14 9.25
C TYR A 22 -11.17 4.16 7.84
N ARG A 23 -11.06 5.31 7.16
CA ARG A 23 -11.37 5.43 5.73
C ARG A 23 -10.41 4.57 4.93
N THR A 24 -10.93 3.94 3.88
CA THR A 24 -10.10 3.19 2.93
C THR A 24 -9.14 4.15 2.25
N TRP A 25 -7.87 3.78 2.22
CA TRP A 25 -6.84 4.52 1.49
C TRP A 25 -6.51 3.76 0.21
N VAL A 26 -6.40 4.51 -0.90
CA VAL A 26 -6.09 3.99 -2.23
C VAL A 26 -5.08 4.91 -2.91
N GLU A 27 -3.99 4.34 -3.42
CA GLU A 27 -2.99 5.09 -4.19
C GLU A 27 -2.32 4.21 -5.26
N ASP A 28 -1.99 4.84 -6.39
CA ASP A 28 -1.19 4.24 -7.46
C ASP A 28 0.31 4.50 -7.21
N ILE A 29 1.10 3.43 -7.13
CA ILE A 29 2.53 3.51 -6.82
C ILE A 29 3.35 2.79 -7.89
N TRP A 30 4.37 3.47 -8.40
CA TRP A 30 5.37 2.88 -9.29
C TRP A 30 6.42 2.11 -8.49
N ILE A 31 6.59 0.82 -8.81
CA ILE A 31 7.60 -0.04 -8.20
C ILE A 31 8.76 -0.22 -9.19
N TYR A 32 9.99 0.01 -8.73
CA TYR A 32 11.21 -0.25 -9.50
C TYR A 32 11.75 -1.65 -9.22
N ALA A 33 12.26 -2.34 -10.24
CA ALA A 33 12.83 -3.67 -10.06
C ALA A 33 14.15 -3.62 -9.28
N GLY A 34 14.31 -4.50 -8.30
CA GLY A 34 15.54 -4.61 -7.50
C GLY A 34 15.66 -3.59 -6.36
N GLU A 35 14.66 -2.72 -6.18
CA GLU A 35 14.60 -1.76 -5.10
C GLU A 35 13.55 -2.14 -4.04
N THR A 36 13.75 -1.65 -2.82
CA THR A 36 12.74 -1.73 -1.76
C THR A 36 11.95 -0.43 -1.74
N THR A 37 10.66 -0.49 -2.05
CA THR A 37 9.73 0.65 -1.88
C THR A 37 9.08 0.58 -0.50
N SER A 38 9.27 1.62 0.32
CA SER A 38 8.65 1.76 1.64
C SER A 38 7.46 2.71 1.59
N LEU A 39 6.37 2.38 2.27
CA LEU A 39 5.15 3.20 2.34
C LEU A 39 4.85 3.59 3.78
N TYR A 40 4.61 4.88 4.00
CA TYR A 40 4.15 5.44 5.25
C TYR A 40 2.82 6.12 4.97
N VAL A 41 1.75 5.61 5.58
CA VAL A 41 0.38 6.08 5.33
C VAL A 41 -0.23 6.57 6.63
N GLU A 42 -0.67 7.82 6.63
CA GLU A 42 -1.52 8.38 7.67
C GLU A 42 -2.98 8.12 7.27
N MET A 43 -3.71 7.35 8.08
CA MET A 43 -5.10 7.00 7.81
C MET A 43 -6.06 7.92 8.56
N GLU A 44 -7.16 8.29 7.91
CA GLU A 44 -8.22 9.10 8.50
C GLU A 44 -9.21 8.22 9.28
N GLU A 45 -9.41 8.50 10.57
CA GLU A 45 -10.44 7.84 11.38
C GLU A 45 -11.84 8.23 10.89
N ILE A 46 -12.76 7.28 10.95
CA ILE A 46 -14.18 7.54 10.69
C ILE A 46 -14.80 7.98 12.02
N GLU A 47 -15.05 9.29 12.15
CA GLU A 47 -15.86 9.83 13.24
C GLU A 47 -17.37 9.61 12.95
N TYR A 48 -18.12 9.25 13.99
CA TYR A 48 -19.58 9.05 13.95
C TYR A 48 -20.33 10.26 14.52
#